data_AF-A0A0S8DD04-F1
#
_entry.id   AF-A0A0S8DD04-F1
#
_cell.length_a   1.000
_cell.length_b   1.000
_cell.length_c   1.000
_cell.angle_alpha   90.00
_cell.angle_beta   90.00
_cell.angle_gamma   90.00
#
_symmetry.space_group_name_H-M   'P 1'
#
loop_
_entity.id
_entity.type
_entity.pdbx_description
1 polymer ?
#
loop_
_entity_poly.entity_id
_entity_poly.type
_entity_poly.pdbx_seq_one_letter_code
_entity_poly.pdbx_strand_id
1 'polypeptide(L)'
;MSIENYPWLLEAIENLPDEMPAALLLYGQKGIGKDLLAQAIAQSLLCTESVNAGQACGRCDSCHLFAVGNHPDFRLLQPAAEMEEAQGVDTEKDSKPKKPSSQIGVPAVRDLAGLTSNV
;
A
#
# COMPACT_ATOMS: atom_id res chain seq x y z
N MET A 1 -6.40 5.72 9.51
CA MET A 1 -6.24 7.19 9.47
C MET A 1 -6.60 7.64 8.05
N SER A 2 -7.57 8.54 7.89
CA SER A 2 -8.08 8.94 6.57
C SER A 2 -7.31 10.13 5.98
N ILE A 3 -7.24 10.23 4.64
CA ILE A 3 -6.58 11.33 3.90
C ILE A 3 -7.13 12.71 4.26
N GLU A 4 -8.40 12.78 4.67
CA GLU A 4 -9.08 14.00 5.13
C GLU A 4 -8.32 14.73 6.27
N ASN A 5 -7.55 13.99 7.06
CA ASN A 5 -6.73 14.56 8.14
C ASN A 5 -5.43 15.23 7.65
N TYR A 6 -5.14 15.18 6.35
CA TYR A 6 -3.91 15.67 5.73
C TYR A 6 -4.24 16.64 4.58
N PRO A 7 -4.74 17.85 4.86
CA PRO A 7 -5.19 18.79 3.82
C PRO A 7 -4.11 19.15 2.79
N TRP A 8 -2.84 19.13 3.20
CA TRP A 8 -1.70 19.40 2.31
C TRP A 8 -1.46 18.30 1.27
N LEU A 9 -2.05 17.11 1.42
CA LEU A 9 -1.97 16.05 0.41
C LEU A 9 -2.95 16.28 -0.74
N LEU A 10 -3.97 17.13 -0.57
CA LEU A 10 -4.97 17.38 -1.62
C LEU A 10 -4.31 17.95 -2.88
N GLU A 11 -3.47 18.97 -2.72
CA GLU A 11 -2.71 19.56 -3.82
C GLU A 11 -1.78 18.52 -4.49
N ALA A 12 -1.17 17.63 -3.71
CA ALA A 12 -0.32 16.57 -4.27
C ALA A 12 -1.12 15.56 -5.10
N ILE A 13 -2.36 15.26 -4.72
CA ILE A 13 -3.27 14.38 -5.46
C ILE A 13 -3.74 15.07 -6.74
N GLU A 14 -4.14 16.34 -6.66
CA GLU A 14 -4.59 17.12 -7.82
C GLU A 14 -3.52 17.28 -8.90
N ASN A 15 -2.24 17.31 -8.50
CA ASN A 15 -1.11 17.42 -9.42
C ASN A 15 -0.59 16.06 -9.93
N LEU A 16 -1.26 14.95 -9.64
CA LEU A 16 -0.88 13.66 -10.21
C LEU A 16 -1.15 13.64 -11.72
N PRO A 17 -0.25 13.05 -12.53
CA PRO A 17 -0.49 12.90 -13.95
C PRO A 17 -1.61 11.87 -14.20
N ASP A 18 -2.41 12.10 -15.23
CA ASP A 18 -3.43 11.12 -15.68
C ASP A 18 -2.77 9.82 -16.14
N GLU A 19 -1.63 9.92 -16.84
CA GLU A 19 -0.79 8.78 -17.21
C GLU A 19 0.29 8.55 -16.16
N MET A 20 0.12 7.49 -15.38
CA MET A 20 1.01 7.18 -14.26
C MET A 20 2.30 6.49 -14.73
N PRO A 21 3.48 6.90 -14.20
CA PRO A 21 4.73 6.22 -14.50
C PRO A 21 4.77 4.82 -13.86
N ALA A 22 5.58 3.93 -14.44
CA ALA A 22 5.76 2.56 -13.94
C ALA A 22 6.37 2.48 -12.53
N ALA A 23 7.04 3.55 -12.07
CA ALA A 23 7.59 3.65 -10.73
C ALA A 23 7.47 5.10 -10.24
N LEU A 24 7.00 5.26 -9.00
CA LEU A 24 6.87 6.55 -8.32
C LEU A 24 7.64 6.53 -7.00
N LEU A 25 8.43 7.58 -6.74
CA LEU A 25 9.11 7.78 -5.47
C LEU A 25 8.45 8.94 -4.71
N LEU A 26 7.85 8.63 -3.56
CA LEU A 26 7.33 9.63 -2.64
C LEU A 26 8.39 10.00 -1.60
N TYR A 27 8.77 11.28 -1.54
CA TYR A 27 9.79 11.78 -0.62
C TYR A 27 9.26 12.93 0.24
N GLY A 28 9.74 13.02 1.48
CA GLY A 28 9.33 14.04 2.43
C GLY A 28 9.57 13.60 3.87
N GLN A 29 9.28 14.50 4.82
CA GLN A 29 9.49 14.25 6.25
C GLN A 29 8.63 13.10 6.79
N LYS A 30 9.06 12.46 7.89
CA LYS A 30 8.26 11.43 8.57
C LYS A 30 6.97 12.07 9.13
N GLY A 31 5.84 11.39 8.99
CA GLY A 31 4.54 11.87 9.50
C GLY A 31 3.74 12.77 8.54
N ILE A 32 4.29 13.14 7.38
CA ILE A 32 3.57 13.96 6.37
C ILE A 32 2.44 13.20 5.64
N GLY A 33 2.27 11.90 5.91
CA GLY A 33 1.21 11.08 5.29
C GLY A 33 1.58 10.43 3.95
N LYS A 34 2.88 10.20 3.67
CA LYS A 34 3.34 9.55 2.42
C LYS A 34 2.71 8.16 2.22
N ASP A 35 2.57 7.39 3.29
CA ASP A 35 2.03 6.03 3.20
C ASP A 35 0.54 6.05 2.86
N LEU A 36 -0.19 7.05 3.35
CA LEU A 36 -1.59 7.27 2.99
C LEU A 36 -1.72 7.70 1.53
N LEU A 37 -0.85 8.61 1.06
CA LEU A 37 -0.81 9.01 -0.34
C LEU A 37 -0.49 7.81 -1.25
N ALA A 38 0.51 6.99 -0.90
CA ALA A 38 0.86 5.78 -1.63
C ALA A 38 -0.32 4.81 -1.75
N GLN A 39 -1.05 4.60 -0.65
CA GLN A 39 -2.24 3.75 -0.63
C GLN A 39 -3.38 4.32 -1.46
N ALA A 40 -3.60 5.64 -1.42
CA ALA A 40 -4.60 6.32 -2.24
C ALA A 40 -4.34 6.13 -3.74
N ILE A 41 -3.09 6.34 -4.15
CA ILE A 41 -2.63 6.16 -5.52
C ILE A 41 -2.83 4.70 -5.94
N ALA A 42 -2.36 3.75 -5.12
CA ALA A 42 -2.52 2.33 -5.41
C ALA A 42 -3.99 1.93 -5.54
N GLN A 43 -4.87 2.41 -4.65
CA GLN A 43 -6.30 2.12 -4.72
C GLN A 43 -6.93 2.73 -5.98
N SER A 44 -6.54 3.94 -6.37
CA SER A 44 -7.05 4.61 -7.57
C SER A 44 -6.64 3.91 -8.86
N LEU A 45 -5.43 3.35 -8.91
CA LEU A 45 -4.92 2.59 -10.06
C LEU A 45 -5.64 1.26 -10.26
N LEU A 46 -6.10 0.64 -9.18
CA LEU A 46 -6.82 -0.64 -9.19
C LEU A 46 -8.35 -0.45 -9.29
N CYS A 47 -8.83 0.79 -9.15
CA CYS A 47 -10.25 1.11 -9.17
C CYS A 47 -10.79 1.06 -10.61
N THR A 48 -11.79 0.21 -10.83
CA THR A 48 -12.45 0.04 -12.15
C THR A 48 -13.32 1.22 -12.56
N GLU A 49 -13.75 2.04 -11.60
CA GLU A 49 -14.58 3.24 -11.82
C GLU A 49 -13.81 4.53 -11.49
N SER A 50 -12.48 4.51 -11.60
CA SER A 50 -11.65 5.69 -11.31
C SER A 50 -11.87 6.78 -12.36
N VAL A 51 -12.01 8.03 -11.91
CA VAL A 51 -12.16 9.19 -12.80
C VAL A 51 -10.81 9.90 -13.01
N ASN A 52 -9.99 10.00 -11.95
CA ASN A 52 -8.69 10.69 -11.98
C ASN A 52 -7.65 9.89 -11.15
N ALA A 53 -6.37 10.09 -11.44
CA ALA A 53 -5.29 9.55 -10.62
C ALA A 53 -5.41 10.02 -9.16
N GLY A 54 -5.22 9.10 -8.21
CA GLY A 54 -5.33 9.37 -6.77
C GLY A 54 -6.75 9.41 -6.20
N GLN A 55 -7.80 9.25 -7.02
CA GLN A 55 -9.20 9.22 -6.56
C GLN A 55 -9.89 7.89 -6.87
N ALA A 56 -9.98 7.00 -5.87
CA ALA A 56 -10.74 5.77 -5.97
C ALA A 56 -12.23 5.99 -5.65
N CYS A 57 -13.13 5.24 -6.32
CA CYS A 57 -14.58 5.40 -6.11
C CYS A 57 -15.06 4.90 -4.73
N GLY A 58 -14.30 4.00 -4.09
CA GLY A 58 -14.60 3.44 -2.77
C GLY A 58 -15.76 2.43 -2.72
N ARG A 59 -16.44 2.16 -3.84
CA ARG A 59 -17.69 1.39 -3.88
C ARG A 59 -17.70 0.19 -4.83
N CYS A 60 -16.72 0.08 -5.73
CA CYS A 60 -16.61 -1.06 -6.62
C CYS A 60 -15.93 -2.25 -5.93
N ASP A 61 -16.07 -3.45 -6.50
CA ASP A 61 -15.51 -4.68 -5.93
C ASP A 61 -13.99 -4.59 -5.74
N SER A 62 -13.26 -3.99 -6.69
CA SER A 62 -11.81 -3.77 -6.55
C SER A 62 -11.49 -2.86 -5.35
N CYS A 63 -12.26 -1.78 -5.15
CA CYS A 63 -12.06 -0.91 -3.98
C CYS A 63 -12.35 -1.64 -2.67
N HIS A 64 -13.38 -2.50 -2.63
CA HIS A 64 -13.69 -3.32 -1.45
C HIS A 64 -12.59 -4.34 -1.16
N LEU A 65 -12.11 -5.06 -2.17
CA LEU A 65 -10.99 -6.02 -2.04
C LEU A 65 -9.72 -5.33 -1.55
N PHE A 66 -9.45 -4.12 -2.03
CA PHE A 66 -8.33 -3.31 -1.57
C PHE A 66 -8.49 -2.90 -0.11
N ALA A 67 -9.68 -2.43 0.29
CA ALA A 67 -9.97 -1.98 1.64
C ALA A 67 -9.80 -3.08 2.70
N VAL A 68 -10.09 -4.34 2.34
CA VAL A 68 -9.86 -5.51 3.21
C VAL A 68 -8.48 -6.13 3.06
N GLY A 69 -7.60 -5.56 2.22
CA GLY A 69 -6.22 -6.01 2.04
C GLY A 69 -6.05 -7.29 1.21
N ASN A 70 -7.07 -7.73 0.46
CA ASN A 70 -7.08 -8.98 -0.30
C ASN A 70 -7.13 -8.77 -1.83
N HIS A 71 -6.79 -7.58 -2.33
CA HIS A 71 -6.79 -7.34 -3.77
C HIS A 71 -5.72 -8.20 -4.47
N PRO A 72 -6.07 -9.02 -5.48
CA PRO A 72 -5.15 -9.98 -6.10
C PRO A 72 -3.95 -9.31 -6.77
N ASP A 73 -4.13 -8.11 -7.30
CA ASP A 73 -3.08 -7.32 -7.97
C ASP A 73 -2.37 -6.32 -7.05
N PHE A 74 -2.68 -6.32 -5.75
CA PHE A 74 -2.00 -5.44 -4.78
C PHE A 74 -1.07 -6.25 -3.88
N ARG A 75 0.15 -5.75 -3.66
CA ARG A 75 1.05 -6.27 -2.63
C ARG A 75 1.67 -5.11 -1.86
N LEU A 76 1.59 -5.18 -0.54
CA LEU A 76 2.27 -4.26 0.36
C LEU A 76 3.60 -4.87 0.80
N LEU A 77 4.70 -4.21 0.45
CA LEU A 77 6.04 -4.60 0.89
C LEU A 77 6.55 -3.57 1.90
N GLN A 78 6.72 -4.02 3.14
CA GLN A 78 7.17 -3.20 4.26
C GLN A 78 8.08 -4.02 5.19
N PRO A 79 8.88 -3.38 6.05
CA PRO A 79 9.66 -4.08 7.08
C PRO A 79 8.77 -4.96 7.97
N ALA A 80 9.29 -6.10 8.40
CA ALA A 80 8.56 -7.01 9.28
C ALA A 80 8.15 -6.36 10.61
N ALA A 81 8.93 -5.39 11.08
CA ALA A 81 8.63 -4.63 12.30
C ALA A 81 7.33 -3.80 12.19
N GLU A 82 6.92 -3.44 10.99
CA GLU A 82 5.71 -2.65 10.73
C GLU A 82 4.49 -3.54 10.40
N MET A 83 4.70 -4.84 10.15
CA MET A 83 3.63 -5.80 9.86
C MET A 83 2.93 -6.34 11.12
N GLU A 84 3.67 -6.55 12.22
CA GLU A 84 3.13 -7.12 13.46
C GLU A 84 2.11 -6.20 14.16
N GLU A 85 2.15 -4.90 13.89
CA GLU A 85 1.21 -3.91 14.47
C GLU A 85 -0.18 -3.96 13.80
N ALA A 86 -0.33 -4.60 12.64
CA ALA A 86 -1.56 -4.60 11.84
C ALA A 86 -2.39 -5.89 11.94
N GLN A 87 -1.84 -6.99 12.49
CA GLN A 87 -2.54 -8.27 12.60
C GLN A 87 -2.51 -8.78 14.04
N GLY A 88 -3.54 -8.46 14.81
CA GLY A 88 -3.87 -9.15 16.06
C GLY A 88 -4.42 -10.55 15.76
N VAL A 89 -3.56 -11.46 15.32
CA VAL A 89 -3.88 -12.89 15.17
C VAL A 89 -2.90 -13.69 16.00
N ASP A 90 -3.41 -14.27 17.07
CA ASP A 90 -2.72 -15.20 17.95
C ASP A 90 -2.31 -16.45 17.17
N THR A 91 -1.06 -16.50 16.72
CA THR A 91 -0.43 -17.77 16.34
C THR A 91 0.60 -18.14 17.39
N GLU A 92 0.23 -19.08 18.26
CA GLU A 92 1.16 -19.85 19.07
C GLU A 92 2.19 -20.51 18.15
N LYS A 93 3.41 -19.96 18.11
CA LYS A 93 4.59 -20.66 17.62
C LYS A 93 5.71 -20.54 18.63
N ASP A 94 5.91 -21.67 19.29
CA ASP A 94 7.04 -22.05 20.13
C ASP A 94 8.34 -21.98 19.30
N SER A 95 8.95 -20.80 19.21
CA SER A 95 10.37 -20.64 18.83
C SER A 95 10.86 -19.21 19.15
N LYS A 96 11.82 -19.13 20.08
CA LYS A 96 12.71 -18.00 20.43
C LYS A 96 12.52 -16.69 19.62
N PRO A 97 12.12 -15.56 20.25
CA PRO A 97 11.72 -14.35 19.54
C PRO A 97 12.89 -13.74 18.77
N LYS A 98 12.87 -13.83 17.45
CA LYS A 98 13.76 -13.06 16.58
C LYS A 98 13.15 -11.66 16.45
N LYS A 99 13.89 -10.63 16.88
CA LYS A 99 13.46 -9.23 16.73
C LYS A 99 13.09 -8.97 15.27
N PRO A 100 11.92 -8.38 15.00
CA PRO A 100 11.53 -8.08 13.63
C PRO A 100 12.47 -7.03 13.04
N SER A 101 12.83 -7.22 11.76
CA SER A 101 13.79 -6.38 11.04
C SER A 101 13.16 -5.04 10.63
N SER A 102 13.91 -3.94 10.79
CA SER A 102 13.58 -2.62 10.22
C SER A 102 13.91 -2.49 8.73
N GLN A 103 14.47 -3.54 8.13
CA GLN A 103 14.79 -3.63 6.71
C GLN A 103 13.92 -4.68 6.02
N ILE A 104 13.56 -4.41 4.76
CA ILE A 104 12.92 -5.38 3.86
C ILE A 104 13.97 -6.41 3.43
N GLY A 105 13.79 -7.66 3.86
CA GLY A 105 14.71 -8.74 3.51
C GLY A 105 14.57 -9.18 2.05
N VAL A 106 15.67 -9.67 1.47
CA VAL A 106 15.68 -10.28 0.12
C VAL A 106 14.62 -11.38 -0.06
N PRO A 107 14.34 -12.27 0.93
CA PRO A 107 13.26 -13.25 0.77
C PRO A 107 11.90 -12.62 0.50
N ALA A 108 11.53 -11.56 1.24
CA ALA A 108 10.25 -10.86 1.05
C ALA A 108 10.12 -10.23 -0.35
N VAL A 109 11.24 -9.72 -0.90
CA VAL A 109 11.27 -9.22 -2.29
C VAL A 109 11.08 -10.36 -3.29
N ARG A 110 11.71 -11.52 -3.05
CA ARG A 110 11.60 -12.69 -3.94
C ARG A 110 10.18 -13.27 -3.95
N ASP A 111 9.48 -13.25 -2.83
CA ASP A 111 8.10 -13.73 -2.74
C ASP A 111 7.14 -12.91 -3.63
N LEU A 112 7.49 -11.66 -3.97
CA LEU A 112 6.73 -10.85 -4.92
C LEU A 112 6.83 -11.32 -6.37
N ALA A 113 7.85 -12.10 -6.74
CA ALA A 113 8.06 -12.54 -8.12
C ALA A 113 6.91 -13.42 -8.66
N GLY A 114 6.08 -13.98 -7.77
CA GLY A 114 4.85 -14.69 -8.15
C GLY A 114 3.82 -13.83 -8.89
N LEU A 115 3.85 -12.50 -8.72
CA LEU A 115 2.93 -11.58 -9.40
C LEU A 115 3.13 -11.53 -10.92
N THR A 116 4.37 -11.63 -11.39
CA THR A 116 4.69 -11.53 -12.83
C THR A 116 4.66 -12.89 -13.54
N SER A 117 4.36 -13.97 -12.82
CA SER A 117 4.48 -15.34 -13.32
C SER A 117 3.23 -15.89 -14.02
N ASN A 118 2.18 -15.06 -14.18
CA ASN A 118 0.94 -15.39 -14.89
C ASN A 118 0.83 -14.75 -16.28
N VAL A 119 1.98 -14.47 -16.93
CA VAL A 119 2.04 -14.14 -18.37
C VAL A 119 2.62 -15.31 -19.14
#